data_AF-A0A9Q3IB71-F1
#
_entry.id   AF-A0A9Q3IB71-F1
#
_cell.length_a   1.000
_cell.length_b   1.000
_cell.length_c   1.000
_cell.angle_alpha   90.00
_cell.angle_beta   90.00
_cell.angle_gamma   90.00
#
_symmetry.space_group_name_H-M   'P 1'
#
loop_
_entity.id
_entity.type
_entity.pdbx_description
1 polymer ?
#
loop_
_entity_poly.entity_id
_entity_poly.type
_entity_poly.pdbx_seq_one_letter_code
_entity_poly.pdbx_strand_id
1 'polypeptide(L)'
;MLGTKLSFSTAYHLQTDVLAERMILKLKDIVRRLGKNAVEVRLTEEFCRKHPVFPVGFVKPYFQKGENRFPSRDRTQTPPDIVEMEDSPGPVKKIIKARNIRLNGKKQRQYLVSFKNQTEDKNKWLAEDAIPHGSLHLRRLRASKSTEKSQE
;
A
#
# COMPACT_ATOMS: atom_id res chain seq x y z
N MET A 1 31.56 -21.39 -22.25
CA MET A 1 30.49 -22.40 -22.11
C MET A 1 29.18 -21.67 -21.79
N LEU A 2 28.18 -21.74 -22.67
CA LEU A 2 26.89 -21.06 -22.48
C LEU A 2 26.00 -21.93 -21.57
N GLY A 3 25.74 -21.48 -20.34
CA GLY A 3 24.84 -22.16 -19.39
C GLY A 3 23.37 -21.93 -19.76
N THR A 4 22.60 -23.01 -19.90
CA THR A 4 21.15 -22.96 -20.12
C THR A 4 20.42 -22.96 -18.78
N LYS A 5 19.71 -21.87 -18.47
CA LYS A 5 18.87 -21.72 -17.27
C LYS A 5 17.38 -21.84 -17.62
N LEU A 6 16.62 -22.60 -16.81
CA LEU A 6 15.19 -22.93 -16.94
C LEU A 6 14.28 -21.76 -16.51
N SER A 7 13.15 -21.52 -17.20
CA SER A 7 12.00 -20.77 -16.63
C SER A 7 10.63 -21.37 -16.99
N PHE A 8 9.63 -21.19 -16.10
CA PHE A 8 8.23 -21.62 -16.28
C PHE A 8 7.32 -20.46 -16.72
N SER A 9 6.14 -20.75 -17.26
CA SER A 9 5.22 -19.77 -17.87
C SER A 9 4.48 -18.88 -16.87
N THR A 10 4.68 -17.56 -16.94
CA THR A 10 3.81 -16.55 -16.31
C THR A 10 2.74 -16.12 -17.31
N ALA A 11 1.63 -16.86 -17.38
CA ALA A 11 0.42 -16.38 -18.05
C ALA A 11 -0.39 -15.58 -17.03
N TYR A 12 -0.70 -14.33 -17.36
CA TYR A 12 -1.28 -13.31 -16.49
C TYR A 12 -2.41 -13.83 -15.57
N HIS A 13 -2.06 -14.11 -14.33
CA HIS A 13 -3.00 -14.35 -13.24
C HIS A 13 -2.39 -13.87 -11.92
N LEU A 14 -2.96 -12.78 -11.36
CA LEU A 14 -2.47 -12.05 -10.19
C LEU A 14 -2.27 -12.93 -8.94
N GLN A 15 -2.96 -14.08 -8.85
CA GLN A 15 -2.93 -14.95 -7.68
C GLN A 15 -1.79 -15.99 -7.72
N THR A 16 -1.18 -16.23 -8.88
CA THR A 16 -0.14 -17.27 -9.06
C THR A 16 1.29 -16.73 -9.17
N ASP A 17 1.48 -15.43 -9.37
CA ASP A 17 2.81 -14.85 -9.64
C ASP A 17 3.76 -14.94 -8.43
N VAL A 18 3.28 -14.70 -7.20
CA VAL A 18 4.16 -14.74 -6.01
C VAL A 18 4.73 -16.15 -5.75
N LEU A 19 3.98 -17.20 -6.11
CA LEU A 19 4.42 -18.59 -5.97
C LEU A 19 5.38 -19.02 -7.10
N ALA A 20 5.11 -18.61 -8.34
CA ALA A 20 5.94 -18.94 -9.50
C ALA A 20 7.28 -18.18 -9.49
N GLU A 21 7.28 -16.90 -9.09
CA GLU A 21 8.51 -16.12 -8.91
C GLU A 21 9.38 -16.69 -7.78
N ARG A 22 8.76 -17.15 -6.67
CA ARG A 22 9.45 -17.90 -5.63
C ARG A 22 10.04 -19.22 -6.16
N MET A 23 9.46 -19.87 -7.17
CA MET A 23 9.99 -21.11 -7.72
C MET A 23 11.18 -20.89 -8.67
N ILE A 24 11.15 -19.82 -9.48
CA ILE A 24 12.20 -19.49 -10.47
C ILE A 24 13.52 -19.09 -9.78
N LEU A 25 13.46 -18.45 -8.60
CA LEU A 25 14.65 -18.10 -7.82
C LEU A 25 15.29 -19.30 -7.09
N LYS A 26 14.62 -20.46 -7.08
CA LYS A 26 14.99 -21.63 -6.25
C LYS A 26 15.51 -22.82 -7.06
N LEU A 27 15.72 -22.62 -8.36
CA LEU A 27 16.40 -23.56 -9.25
C LEU A 27 17.71 -22.91 -9.70
N LYS A 28 18.83 -23.59 -9.46
CA LYS A 28 20.15 -23.03 -9.79
C LYS A 28 20.42 -23.17 -11.29
N ASP A 29 20.59 -24.40 -11.76
CA ASP A 29 21.06 -24.72 -13.10
C ASP A 29 20.49 -26.04 -13.64
N ILE A 30 20.47 -26.20 -14.97
CA ILE A 30 20.29 -27.50 -15.63
C ILE A 30 21.61 -28.28 -15.51
N VAL A 31 21.54 -29.48 -14.96
CA VAL A 31 22.70 -30.37 -14.85
C VAL A 31 22.92 -31.14 -16.15
N ARG A 32 21.86 -31.76 -16.68
CA ARG A 32 21.91 -32.51 -17.94
C ARG A 32 20.53 -32.76 -18.51
N ARG A 33 20.48 -33.14 -19.79
CA ARG A 33 19.27 -33.63 -20.45
C ARG A 33 19.16 -35.15 -20.29
N LEU A 34 17.99 -35.63 -19.89
CA LEU A 34 17.67 -37.04 -19.78
C LEU A 34 16.77 -37.44 -20.95
N GLY A 35 17.39 -38.02 -21.98
CA GLY A 35 16.70 -38.39 -23.21
C GLY A 35 16.12 -37.18 -23.97
N LYS A 36 15.02 -37.40 -24.69
CA LYS A 36 14.39 -36.35 -25.50
C LYS A 36 13.52 -35.41 -24.66
N ASN A 37 12.89 -35.94 -23.62
CA ASN A 37 11.72 -35.29 -23.00
C ASN A 37 11.94 -34.84 -21.55
N ALA A 38 13.11 -35.04 -20.96
CA ALA A 38 13.36 -34.64 -19.57
C ALA A 38 14.72 -33.95 -19.39
N VAL A 39 14.82 -33.17 -18.32
CA VAL A 39 16.05 -32.52 -17.85
C VAL A 39 16.20 -32.70 -16.36
N GLU A 40 17.43 -32.90 -15.92
CA GLU A 40 17.81 -32.89 -14.51
C GLU A 40 18.28 -31.50 -14.14
N VAL A 41 17.77 -30.96 -13.03
CA VAL A 41 18.10 -29.63 -12.52
C VAL A 41 18.61 -29.70 -11.09
N ARG A 42 19.46 -28.76 -10.73
CA ARG A 42 19.95 -28.60 -9.36
C ARG A 42 18.96 -27.76 -8.56
N LEU A 43 18.32 -28.41 -7.58
CA LEU A 43 17.40 -27.78 -6.64
C LEU A 43 18.16 -27.04 -5.52
N THR A 44 17.63 -25.93 -5.02
CA THR A 44 18.14 -25.31 -3.79
C THR A 44 17.80 -26.17 -2.57
N GLU A 45 18.44 -25.86 -1.44
CA GLU A 45 18.33 -26.62 -0.18
C GLU A 45 16.87 -26.82 0.28
N GLU A 46 16.02 -25.80 0.13
CA GLU A 46 14.59 -25.87 0.44
C GLU A 46 13.82 -26.95 -0.36
N PHE A 47 14.34 -27.37 -1.51
CA PHE A 47 13.68 -28.29 -2.44
C PHE A 47 14.46 -29.58 -2.69
N CYS A 48 15.55 -29.84 -1.95
CA CYS A 48 16.39 -31.03 -2.15
C CYS A 48 15.62 -32.37 -2.00
N ARG A 49 14.47 -32.35 -1.31
CA ARG A 49 13.57 -33.50 -1.14
C ARG A 49 12.61 -33.75 -2.32
N LYS A 50 12.55 -32.84 -3.29
CA LYS A 50 11.73 -32.99 -4.51
C LYS A 50 12.54 -33.67 -5.61
N HIS A 51 11.84 -34.32 -6.53
CA HIS A 51 12.50 -35.01 -7.64
C HIS A 51 13.21 -34.00 -8.56
N PRO A 52 14.51 -34.18 -8.87
CA PRO A 52 15.29 -33.19 -9.62
C PRO A 52 15.07 -33.27 -11.15
N VAL A 53 14.21 -34.16 -11.63
CA VAL A 53 13.95 -34.34 -13.06
C VAL A 53 12.59 -33.76 -13.46
N PHE A 54 12.59 -32.91 -14.48
CA PHE A 54 11.42 -32.22 -15.01
C PHE A 54 11.28 -32.43 -16.53
N PRO A 55 10.05 -32.44 -17.06
CA PRO A 55 9.80 -32.44 -18.50
C PRO A 55 10.40 -31.22 -19.23
N VAL A 56 10.94 -31.43 -20.44
CA VAL A 56 11.51 -30.36 -21.30
C VAL A 56 10.49 -29.28 -21.68
N GLY A 57 9.19 -29.61 -21.73
CA GLY A 57 8.13 -28.63 -22.05
C GLY A 57 7.98 -27.53 -21.00
N PHE A 58 8.51 -27.76 -19.80
CA PHE A 58 8.54 -26.77 -18.73
C PHE A 58 9.79 -25.88 -18.77
N VAL A 59 10.67 -26.09 -19.75
CA VAL A 59 11.93 -25.38 -19.88
C VAL A 59 11.79 -24.27 -20.88
N LYS A 60 11.84 -23.03 -20.40
CA LYS A 60 11.94 -21.86 -21.28
C LYS A 60 13.36 -21.26 -21.25
N PRO A 61 13.85 -20.71 -22.38
CA PRO A 61 15.11 -19.99 -22.43
C PRO A 61 15.08 -18.79 -21.47
N TYR A 62 16.06 -18.72 -20.58
CA TYR A 62 16.29 -17.54 -19.77
C TYR A 62 17.02 -16.46 -20.58
N PHE A 63 16.44 -15.26 -20.64
CA PHE A 63 17.10 -14.09 -21.17
C PHE A 63 17.52 -13.21 -19.99
N GLN A 64 18.83 -12.92 -19.88
CA GLN A 64 19.31 -11.97 -18.88
C GLN A 64 18.56 -10.65 -19.03
N LYS A 65 18.30 -9.99 -17.90
CA LYS A 65 17.70 -8.66 -17.85
C LYS A 65 18.72 -7.65 -18.38
N GLY A 66 18.90 -7.61 -19.69
CA GLY A 66 19.71 -6.61 -20.37
C GLY A 66 18.88 -5.36 -20.67
N GLU A 67 19.45 -4.20 -20.38
CA GLU A 67 18.92 -2.84 -20.68
C GLU A 67 18.26 -2.76 -22.07
N ASN A 68 18.82 -3.45 -23.06
CA ASN A 68 18.44 -3.32 -24.46
C ASN A 68 17.10 -4.00 -24.84
N ARG A 69 16.63 -5.01 -24.08
CA ARG A 69 15.38 -5.73 -24.42
C ARG A 69 14.16 -5.21 -23.66
N PHE A 70 14.39 -4.68 -22.46
CA PHE A 70 13.32 -4.14 -21.62
C PHE A 70 13.70 -2.74 -21.14
N PRO A 71 13.78 -1.74 -22.04
CA PRO A 71 14.26 -0.39 -21.71
C PRO A 71 13.40 0.29 -20.63
N SER A 72 12.12 -0.07 -20.51
CA SER A 72 11.20 0.44 -19.49
C SER A 72 11.29 -0.26 -18.13
N ARG A 73 12.15 -1.27 -17.98
CA ARG A 73 12.33 -2.03 -16.72
C ARG A 73 13.57 -1.62 -15.93
N ASP A 74 14.30 -0.63 -16.41
CA ASP A 74 15.37 0.00 -15.64
C ASP A 74 14.84 1.11 -14.76
N ARG A 75 15.50 1.19 -13.60
CA ARG A 75 15.20 2.00 -12.43
C ARG A 75 14.15 1.36 -11.54
N THR A 76 14.65 0.84 -10.42
CA THR A 76 14.18 1.21 -9.08
C THR A 76 13.21 2.39 -9.13
N GLN A 77 11.93 2.10 -9.36
CA GLN A 77 10.89 2.98 -8.88
C GLN A 77 10.98 2.81 -7.37
N THR A 78 11.62 3.76 -6.69
CA THR A 78 11.33 3.96 -5.28
C THR A 78 9.81 4.00 -5.18
N PRO A 79 9.20 3.23 -4.27
CA PRO A 79 7.78 3.38 -3.99
C PRO A 79 7.50 4.88 -3.94
N PRO A 80 6.48 5.38 -4.66
CA PRO A 80 6.15 6.80 -4.56
C PRO A 80 6.03 7.11 -3.08
N ASP A 81 6.69 8.20 -2.63
CA ASP A 81 6.50 8.67 -1.27
C ASP A 81 5.00 8.76 -1.04
N ILE A 82 4.54 8.14 0.06
CA ILE A 82 3.16 8.27 0.48
C ILE A 82 3.00 9.74 0.80
N VAL A 83 2.50 10.51 -0.16
CA VAL A 83 2.11 11.89 0.08
C VAL A 83 0.90 11.78 0.98
N GLU A 84 1.13 11.88 2.30
CA GLU A 84 0.07 12.33 3.19
C GLU A 84 -0.37 13.66 2.59
N MET A 85 -1.47 13.65 1.84
CA MET A 85 -2.11 14.88 1.40
C MET A 85 -2.25 15.69 2.67
N GLU A 86 -1.49 16.78 2.79
CA GLU A 86 -1.69 17.71 3.90
C GLU A 86 -3.17 18.04 3.84
N ASP A 87 -3.92 17.57 4.83
CA ASP A 87 -5.31 17.90 5.04
C ASP A 87 -5.34 19.38 5.44
N SER A 88 -5.01 20.24 4.49
CA SER A 88 -5.19 21.67 4.57
C SER A 88 -6.65 21.84 4.97
N PRO A 89 -6.93 22.34 6.18
CA PRO A 89 -8.27 22.36 6.71
C PRO A 89 -9.13 23.18 5.75
N GLY A 90 -10.01 22.49 5.02
CA GLY A 90 -10.92 23.13 4.09
C GLY A 90 -11.80 24.16 4.80
N PRO A 91 -12.58 24.96 4.06
CA PRO A 91 -13.46 25.95 4.69
C PRO A 91 -14.43 25.26 5.65
N VAL A 92 -14.48 25.75 6.88
CA VAL A 92 -15.32 25.20 7.95
C VAL A 92 -16.80 25.37 7.61
N LYS A 93 -17.57 24.28 7.69
CA LYS A 93 -19.03 24.28 7.52
C LYS A 93 -19.71 24.63 8.83
N LYS A 94 -19.47 23.83 9.88
CA LYS A 94 -20.07 24.00 11.21
C LYS A 94 -19.27 23.32 12.31
N ILE A 95 -19.44 23.80 13.54
CA ILE A 95 -18.99 23.10 14.76
C ILE A 95 -20.18 22.29 15.28
N ILE A 96 -19.97 20.99 15.48
CA ILE A 96 -21.04 20.05 15.87
C ILE A 96 -21.06 19.86 17.39
N LYS A 97 -19.89 19.58 17.98
CA LYS A 97 -19.76 19.22 19.39
C LYS A 97 -18.59 19.96 20.02
N ALA A 98 -18.63 20.05 21.35
CA ALA A 98 -17.53 20.54 22.16
C ALA A 98 -17.20 19.50 23.24
N ARG A 99 -15.93 19.30 23.53
CA ARG A 99 -15.44 18.44 24.61
C ARG A 99 -14.31 19.11 25.37
N ASN A 100 -14.14 18.76 26.64
CA ASN A 100 -12.99 19.16 27.44
C ASN A 100 -12.08 17.95 27.61
N ILE A 101 -10.80 18.10 27.31
CA ILE A 101 -9.79 17.07 27.50
C ILE A 101 -8.64 17.59 28.36
N ARG A 102 -7.86 16.68 28.93
CA ARG A 102 -6.60 17.02 29.61
C ARG A 102 -5.44 16.58 28.70
N LEU A 103 -4.68 17.52 28.18
CA LEU A 103 -3.53 17.29 27.30
C LEU A 103 -2.31 17.91 28.00
N ASN A 104 -1.26 17.12 28.25
CA ASN A 104 -0.08 17.53 29.04
C ASN A 104 -0.43 18.15 30.41
N GLY A 105 -1.42 17.58 31.11
CA GLY A 105 -1.88 18.08 32.42
C GLY A 105 -2.71 19.37 32.38
N LYS A 106 -2.83 20.04 31.22
CA LYS A 106 -3.63 21.25 31.04
C LYS A 106 -5.03 20.90 30.53
N LYS A 107 -6.06 21.57 31.07
CA LYS A 107 -7.43 21.47 30.55
C LYS A 107 -7.51 22.23 29.23
N GLN A 108 -7.82 21.54 28.15
CA GLN A 108 -8.01 22.13 26.83
C GLN A 108 -9.40 21.78 26.29
N ARG A 109 -10.09 22.79 25.76
CA ARG A 109 -11.38 22.61 25.10
C ARG A 109 -11.15 22.36 23.61
N GLN A 110 -11.80 21.32 23.08
CA GLN A 110 -11.78 20.98 21.67
C GLN A 110 -13.19 21.01 21.09
N TYR A 111 -13.27 21.27 19.80
CA TYR A 111 -14.51 21.35 19.05
C TYR A 111 -14.45 20.39 17.86
N LEU A 112 -15.53 19.65 17.64
CA LEU A 112 -15.66 18.78 16.48
C LEU A 112 -16.09 19.62 15.29
N VAL A 113 -15.18 19.80 14.35
CA VAL A 113 -15.33 20.65 13.18
C VAL A 113 -15.70 19.82 11.98
N SER A 114 -16.75 20.23 11.29
CA SER A 114 -17.16 19.68 9.99
C SER A 114 -16.75 20.65 8.88
N PHE A 115 -16.13 20.11 7.85
CA PHE A 115 -15.63 20.86 6.70
C PHE A 115 -16.64 20.85 5.55
N LYS A 116 -16.62 21.90 4.73
CA LYS A 116 -17.43 21.91 3.49
C LYS A 116 -16.89 20.86 2.52
N ASN A 117 -17.79 20.20 1.80
CA ASN A 117 -17.48 19.21 0.77
C ASN A 117 -16.69 17.98 1.27
N GLN A 118 -16.72 17.71 2.58
CA GLN A 118 -16.16 16.51 3.17
C GLN A 118 -17.26 15.70 3.88
N THR A 119 -17.10 14.39 3.91
CA THR A 119 -17.98 13.48 4.66
C THR A 119 -17.72 13.58 6.16
N GLU A 120 -18.64 13.05 6.97
CA GLU A 120 -18.53 13.10 8.42
C GLU A 120 -17.31 12.35 8.97
N ASP A 121 -16.78 11.37 8.22
CA ASP A 121 -15.57 10.62 8.56
C ASP A 121 -14.31 11.49 8.60
N LYS A 122 -14.34 12.64 7.90
CA LYS A 122 -13.24 13.61 7.88
C LYS A 122 -13.39 14.70 8.94
N ASN A 123 -14.41 14.63 9.80
CA ASN A 123 -14.56 15.58 10.89
C ASN A 123 -13.41 15.45 11.89
N LYS A 124 -12.85 16.58 12.33
CA LYS A 124 -11.68 16.60 13.23
C LYS A 124 -11.96 17.37 14.52
N TRP A 125 -11.36 16.91 15.61
CA TRP A 125 -11.36 17.63 16.89
C TRP A 125 -10.23 18.66 16.90
N LEU A 126 -10.58 19.94 16.83
CA LEU A 126 -9.62 21.05 16.79
C LEU A 126 -9.71 21.92 18.04
N ALA A 127 -8.58 22.49 18.43
CA ALA A 127 -8.53 23.55 19.45
C ALA A 127 -9.12 24.84 18.90
N GLU A 128 -9.53 25.77 19.76
CA GLU A 128 -10.10 27.07 19.34
C GLU A 128 -9.19 27.81 18.34
N ASP A 129 -7.89 27.83 18.62
CA ASP A 129 -6.88 28.55 17.83
C ASP A 129 -6.60 27.90 16.46
N ALA A 130 -6.90 26.60 16.32
CA ALA A 130 -6.66 25.84 15.09
C ALA A 130 -7.84 25.89 14.11
N ILE A 131 -8.93 26.56 14.46
CA ILE A 131 -10.14 26.65 13.64
C ILE A 131 -10.11 27.94 12.82
N PRO A 132 -10.10 27.86 11.48
CA PRO A 132 -10.25 29.04 10.63
C PRO A 132 -11.53 29.81 10.97
N HIS A 133 -11.41 31.10 11.28
CA HIS A 133 -12.53 31.94 11.72
C HIS A 133 -13.33 31.37 12.91
N GLY A 134 -12.66 30.69 13.85
CA GLY A 134 -13.28 29.98 14.97
C GLY A 134 -14.26 30.84 15.79
N SER A 135 -13.95 32.12 16.01
CA SER A 135 -14.82 33.05 16.78
C SER A 135 -16.23 33.18 16.20
N LEU A 136 -16.36 33.25 14.87
CA LEU A 136 -17.65 33.34 14.18
C LEU A 136 -18.47 32.06 14.37
N HIS A 137 -17.82 30.91 14.21
CA HIS A 137 -18.46 29.61 14.34
C HIS A 137 -18.87 29.30 15.78
N LEU A 138 -18.03 29.68 16.75
CA LEU A 138 -18.31 29.51 18.18
C LEU A 138 -19.43 30.43 18.66
N ARG A 139 -19.51 31.66 18.14
CA ARG A 139 -20.63 32.56 18.43
C ARG A 139 -21.97 31.94 17.98
N ARG A 140 -22.03 31.37 16.78
CA ARG A 140 -23.22 30.68 16.28
C ARG A 140 -23.58 29.46 17.13
N LEU A 141 -22.60 28.64 17.51
CA LEU A 141 -22.80 27.48 18.38
C LEU A 141 -23.38 27.86 19.75
N ARG A 142 -22.95 28.98 20.33
CA ARG A 142 -23.48 29.46 21.61
C ARG A 142 -24.92 29.94 21.47
N ALA A 143 -25.23 30.67 20.39
CA ALA A 143 -26.58 31.14 20.11
C ALA A 143 -27.58 29.99 19.94
N SER A 144 -27.21 28.92 19.21
CA SER A 144 -28.08 27.76 19.00
C SER A 144 -28.33 26.94 20.29
N LYS A 145 -27.34 26.89 21.19
CA LYS A 145 -27.51 26.21 22.49
C LYS A 145 -28.48 26.95 23.43
N SER A 146 -28.56 28.28 23.31
CA SER A 146 -29.50 29.06 24.12
C SER A 146 -30.94 28.85 23.68
N THR A 147 -31.19 28.63 22.38
CA THR A 147 -32.56 28.42 21.86
C THR A 147 -33.13 27.04 22.19
N GLU A 148 -32.29 26.01 22.24
CA GLU A 148 -32.70 24.65 22.66
C GLU A 148 -33.09 24.60 24.14
N LYS A 149 -32.49 25.47 24.98
CA LYS A 149 -32.74 25.51 26.44
C LYS A 149 -34.04 26.22 26.84
N SER A 150 -34.73 26.88 25.91
CA SER A 150 -36.00 27.58 26.17
C SER A 150 -37.24 26.78 25.73
N GLN A 151 -37.07 25.57 25.19
CA GLN A 151 -38.15 24.70 24.74
C GLN A 151 -38.34 23.45 25.62
N GLU A 152 -37.70 23.42 26.79
CA GLU A 152 -37.84 22.41 27.85
C GLU A 152 -38.26 23.12 29.14
#